data_AF-A0A956RVP4-F1
#
_entry.id   AF-A0A956RVP4-F1
#
_cell.length_a   1.000
_cell.length_b   1.000
_cell.length_c   1.000
_cell.angle_alpha   90.00
_cell.angle_beta   90.00
_cell.angle_gamma   90.00
#
_symmetry.space_group_name_H-M   'P 1'
#
loop_
_entity.id
_entity.type
_entity.pdbx_description
1 polymer ?
#
loop_
_entity_poly.entity_id
_entity_poly.type
_entity_poly.pdbx_seq_one_letter_code
_entity_poly.pdbx_strand_id
1 'polypeptide(L)'
;MTNLLKNKNIFPILSLLVAAVIGTIAANQFLFMRKEQPLHPSPALSKIEKLSVYNPNLTGTHGDTDVYFFDSGNPGGTVLILGGTHPNEPAGFMTAYLFLENCELSAGRLLIIPRANASAFTHNDPMEGQPQFITIDGKNGKRQFRFGSRITNPIDQWPDPEIYLHYPSGQKLAGNETRNLNRSYPGKPNGSLTVRVAYAIVNLINTEHVDVAFDLHEAAPEYPVVNAIVASERSQDIASEAAMMLEFEGIRYSLEPSPYNFHGLSHREWQDETRTFPILLETANPVQGRLRGRSDEALIITGKDKMYLRAAALGELHVPFDENGIPLEMRVARHVAAVQKIIATFSEYHPESAIEVNGIPAYEEFLENGLQNYF
;
A
#
# COMPACT_ATOMS: atom_id res chain seq x y z
N MET A 1 58.02 15.89 -0.44
CA MET A 1 56.67 15.30 -0.56
C MET A 1 56.78 13.83 -1.02
N THR A 2 57.74 13.07 -0.45
CA THR A 2 58.32 11.88 -1.12
C THR A 2 58.75 10.75 -0.17
N ASN A 3 58.16 10.66 1.02
CA ASN A 3 58.41 9.53 1.95
C ASN A 3 57.14 8.89 2.56
N LEU A 4 55.95 9.47 2.36
CA LEU A 4 54.68 8.86 2.81
C LEU A 4 54.21 7.71 1.90
N LEU A 5 54.77 7.55 0.70
CA LEU A 5 54.37 6.48 -0.23
C LEU A 5 55.22 5.20 -0.12
N LYS A 6 56.17 5.10 0.83
CA LYS A 6 56.99 3.90 1.05
C LYS A 6 56.35 2.85 1.97
N ASN A 7 55.27 3.20 2.67
CA ASN A 7 54.61 2.29 3.60
C ASN A 7 53.47 1.57 2.86
N LYS A 8 53.70 0.30 2.49
CA LYS A 8 52.76 -0.53 1.71
C LYS A 8 51.34 -0.64 2.31
N ASN A 9 51.17 -0.22 3.57
CA ASN A 9 49.92 -0.32 4.31
C ASN A 9 49.07 0.97 4.26
N ILE A 10 49.59 2.11 3.81
CA ILE A 10 48.83 3.38 3.84
C ILE A 10 47.61 3.35 2.92
N PHE A 11 47.75 2.83 1.69
CA PHE A 11 46.64 2.74 0.74
C PHE A 11 45.54 1.77 1.21
N PRO A 12 45.84 0.53 1.67
CA PRO A 12 44.84 -0.33 2.29
C PRO A 12 44.15 0.29 3.51
N ILE A 13 44.90 0.94 4.41
CA ILE A 13 44.34 1.60 5.60
C ILE A 13 43.38 2.72 5.18
N LEU A 14 43.79 3.59 4.24
CA LEU A 14 42.93 4.66 3.74
C LEU A 14 41.66 4.11 3.07
N SER A 15 41.79 3.04 2.30
CA SER A 15 40.64 2.38 1.65
C SER A 15 39.65 1.82 2.68
N LEU A 16 40.15 1.18 3.75
CA LEU A 16 39.32 0.70 4.85
C LEU A 16 38.65 1.85 5.61
N LEU A 17 39.35 2.96 5.82
CA LEU A 17 38.77 4.15 6.47
C LEU A 17 37.65 4.75 5.62
N VAL A 18 37.85 4.89 4.31
CA VAL A 18 36.80 5.38 3.40
C VAL A 18 35.61 4.43 3.38
N ALA A 19 35.84 3.12 3.28
CA ALA A 19 34.78 2.12 3.33
C ALA A 19 34.01 2.16 4.67
N ALA A 20 34.71 2.34 5.79
CA ALA A 20 34.08 2.45 7.10
C ALA A 20 33.23 3.72 7.23
N VAL A 21 33.69 4.87 6.71
CA VAL A 21 32.92 6.11 6.69
C VAL A 21 31.66 5.95 5.83
N ILE A 22 31.79 5.45 4.60
CA ILE A 22 30.64 5.20 3.72
C ILE A 22 29.66 4.21 4.36
N GLY A 23 30.17 3.12 4.92
CA GLY A 23 29.37 2.10 5.61
C GLY A 23 28.63 2.66 6.81
N THR A 24 29.25 3.57 7.57
CA THR A 24 28.63 4.23 8.74
C THR A 24 27.51 5.17 8.32
N ILE A 25 27.72 5.96 7.25
CA ILE A 25 26.68 6.85 6.69
C ILE A 25 25.51 6.03 6.17
N ALA A 26 25.78 4.99 5.37
CA ALA A 26 24.74 4.10 4.84
C ALA A 26 23.97 3.37 5.95
N ALA A 27 24.67 2.87 6.98
CA ALA A 27 24.04 2.22 8.13
C ALA A 27 23.13 3.19 8.90
N ASN A 28 23.58 4.43 9.14
CA ASN A 28 22.75 5.43 9.81
C ASN A 28 21.50 5.80 8.98
N GLN A 29 21.63 5.97 7.66
CA GLN A 29 20.48 6.22 6.78
C GLN A 29 19.51 5.04 6.74
N PHE A 30 20.03 3.81 6.72
CA PHE A 30 19.22 2.61 6.76
C PHE A 30 18.47 2.46 8.09
N LEU A 31 19.15 2.67 9.22
CA LEU A 31 18.53 2.61 10.55
C LEU A 31 17.51 3.74 10.75
N PHE A 32 17.70 4.91 10.12
CA PHE A 32 16.74 5.99 10.17
C PHE A 32 15.37 5.61 9.59
N MET A 33 15.31 4.70 8.61
CA MET A 33 14.04 4.16 8.09
C MET A 33 13.26 3.35 9.14
N ARG A 34 13.85 2.97 10.27
CA ARG A 34 13.14 2.28 11.36
C ARG A 34 12.43 3.24 12.31
N LYS A 35 12.77 4.52 12.28
CA LYS A 35 12.15 5.52 13.16
C LYS A 35 10.71 5.76 12.74
N GLU A 36 9.76 5.33 13.56
CA GLU A 36 8.33 5.51 13.30
C GLU A 36 7.99 6.97 12.98
N GLN A 37 7.15 7.14 11.95
CA GLN A 37 6.61 8.44 11.58
C GLN A 37 5.22 8.58 12.22
N PRO A 38 4.92 9.74 12.86
CA PRO A 38 3.62 9.96 13.45
C PRO A 38 2.52 9.96 12.38
N LEU A 39 1.35 9.47 12.79
CA LEU A 39 0.10 9.58 12.06
C LEU A 39 -0.83 10.49 12.88
N HIS A 40 -1.68 11.26 12.21
CA HIS A 40 -2.49 12.30 12.85
C HIS A 40 -3.99 11.97 12.71
N PRO A 41 -4.49 10.92 13.38
CA PRO A 41 -5.87 10.47 13.22
C PRO A 41 -6.86 11.60 13.51
N SER A 42 -7.99 11.59 12.80
CA SER A 42 -9.04 12.58 12.99
C SER A 42 -9.62 12.50 14.41
N PRO A 43 -10.29 13.56 14.89
CA PRO A 43 -10.97 13.54 16.19
C PRO A 43 -12.05 12.47 16.34
N ALA A 44 -12.51 11.85 15.24
CA ALA A 44 -13.52 10.79 15.25
C ALA A 44 -12.94 9.42 15.69
N LEU A 45 -11.62 9.31 15.88
CA LEU A 45 -10.97 8.07 16.30
C LEU A 45 -11.53 7.57 17.64
N SER A 46 -11.99 6.33 17.67
CA SER A 46 -12.55 5.71 18.87
C SER A 46 -11.49 4.97 19.67
N LYS A 47 -10.64 4.16 19.01
CA LYS A 47 -9.52 3.45 19.66
C LYS A 47 -8.42 3.05 18.67
N ILE A 48 -7.26 2.71 19.20
CA ILE A 48 -6.15 2.10 18.48
C ILE A 48 -5.82 0.78 19.16
N GLU A 49 -5.67 -0.29 18.39
CA GLU A 49 -5.18 -1.58 18.88
C GLU A 49 -4.03 -2.07 18.02
N LYS A 50 -3.21 -2.96 18.60
CA LYS A 50 -2.14 -3.65 17.88
C LYS A 50 -2.70 -4.84 17.11
N LEU A 51 -2.18 -5.11 15.93
CA LEU A 51 -2.55 -6.27 15.12
C LEU A 51 -2.29 -7.60 15.86
N SER A 52 -1.38 -7.61 16.83
CA SER A 52 -1.13 -8.73 17.74
C SER A 52 -2.32 -9.13 18.61
N VAL A 53 -3.37 -8.30 18.74
CA VAL A 53 -4.67 -8.72 19.32
C VAL A 53 -5.26 -9.90 18.55
N TYR A 54 -5.09 -9.93 17.23
CA TYR A 54 -5.62 -10.97 16.33
C TYR A 54 -4.60 -12.10 16.05
N ASN A 55 -3.35 -11.92 16.46
CA ASN A 55 -2.32 -12.96 16.51
C ASN A 55 -1.20 -12.59 17.51
N PRO A 56 -1.23 -13.11 18.76
CA PRO A 56 -0.27 -12.73 19.80
C PRO A 56 1.20 -12.96 19.43
N ASN A 57 1.48 -13.83 18.46
CA ASN A 57 2.83 -14.10 17.96
C ASN A 57 3.48 -12.90 17.24
N LEU A 58 2.71 -11.86 16.91
CA LEU A 58 3.25 -10.61 16.35
C LEU A 58 3.84 -9.70 17.42
N THR A 59 3.50 -9.87 18.71
CA THR A 59 3.93 -8.98 19.80
C THR A 59 5.44 -8.75 19.77
N GLY A 60 5.84 -7.47 19.72
CA GLY A 60 7.25 -7.05 19.74
C GLY A 60 8.00 -7.27 18.41
N THR A 61 7.32 -7.66 17.34
CA THR A 61 7.89 -7.78 16.00
C THR A 61 7.55 -6.56 15.14
N HIS A 62 8.30 -6.31 14.06
CA HIS A 62 7.97 -5.26 13.07
C HIS A 62 6.75 -5.59 12.19
N GLY A 63 6.03 -6.69 12.46
CA GLY A 63 4.72 -6.97 11.87
C GLY A 63 3.54 -6.52 12.75
N ASP A 64 3.81 -6.03 13.96
CA ASP A 64 2.76 -5.61 14.91
C ASP A 64 2.31 -4.16 14.66
N THR A 65 1.61 -3.98 13.56
CA THR A 65 1.11 -2.67 13.13
C THR A 65 -0.11 -2.23 13.93
N ASP A 66 -0.38 -0.92 13.91
CA ASP A 66 -1.57 -0.36 14.54
C ASP A 66 -2.80 -0.50 13.63
N VAL A 67 -3.93 -0.81 14.25
CA VAL A 67 -5.27 -0.82 13.67
C VAL A 67 -6.05 0.32 14.31
N TYR A 68 -6.58 1.21 13.49
CA TYR A 68 -7.33 2.38 13.93
C TYR A 68 -8.82 2.13 13.74
N PHE A 69 -9.60 2.34 14.79
CA PHE A 69 -11.04 2.08 14.80
C PHE A 69 -11.81 3.37 14.95
N PHE A 70 -12.74 3.57 14.02
CA PHE A 70 -13.75 4.61 14.04
C PHE A 70 -15.10 3.94 14.17
N ASP A 71 -15.87 4.32 15.17
CA ASP A 71 -17.21 3.80 15.45
C ASP A 71 -18.16 4.98 15.60
N SER A 72 -19.17 5.05 14.72
CA SER A 72 -20.18 6.11 14.78
C SER A 72 -21.07 6.03 16.03
N GLY A 73 -21.15 4.85 16.68
CA GLY A 73 -22.14 4.53 17.70
C GLY A 73 -23.54 4.28 17.14
N ASN A 74 -23.74 4.46 15.83
CA ASN A 74 -25.00 4.22 15.13
C ASN A 74 -24.95 2.88 14.37
N PRO A 75 -26.08 2.17 14.22
CA PRO A 75 -26.13 0.93 13.43
C PRO A 75 -25.59 1.11 12.00
N GLY A 76 -24.94 0.07 11.49
CA GLY A 76 -24.37 0.03 10.15
C GLY A 76 -23.34 -1.08 10.00
N GLY A 77 -22.81 -1.25 8.79
CA GLY A 77 -21.77 -2.24 8.50
C GLY A 77 -20.38 -1.81 8.96
N THR A 78 -19.40 -2.67 8.74
CA THR A 78 -17.98 -2.44 9.06
C THR A 78 -17.13 -2.46 7.78
N VAL A 79 -16.38 -1.39 7.51
CA VAL A 79 -15.41 -1.32 6.41
C VAL A 79 -13.98 -1.44 6.93
N LEU A 80 -13.12 -2.16 6.21
CA LEU A 80 -11.67 -2.16 6.38
C LEU A 80 -10.99 -1.47 5.20
N ILE A 81 -10.13 -0.49 5.46
CA ILE A 81 -9.20 0.08 4.48
C ILE A 81 -7.77 -0.36 4.83
N LEU A 82 -7.19 -1.20 3.98
CA LEU A 82 -5.81 -1.67 4.09
C LEU A 82 -4.89 -0.89 3.14
N GLY A 83 -3.95 -0.15 3.72
CA GLY A 83 -2.88 0.54 3.01
C GLY A 83 -1.50 -0.01 3.38
N GLY A 84 -0.53 0.16 2.49
CA GLY A 84 0.86 -0.18 2.78
C GLY A 84 1.12 -1.68 2.81
N THR A 85 0.36 -2.45 2.03
CA THR A 85 0.70 -3.83 1.67
C THR A 85 2.06 -3.85 0.97
N HIS A 86 2.27 -2.90 0.03
CA HIS A 86 3.55 -2.59 -0.58
C HIS A 86 3.93 -1.10 -0.36
N PRO A 87 4.85 -0.81 0.57
CA PRO A 87 5.31 0.56 0.83
C PRO A 87 6.02 1.32 -0.31
N ASN A 88 6.27 0.69 -1.46
CA ASN A 88 6.72 1.37 -2.68
C ASN A 88 5.54 1.82 -3.59
N GLU A 89 4.30 1.64 -3.13
CA GLU A 89 3.04 2.03 -3.80
C GLU A 89 2.36 3.15 -2.99
N PRO A 90 2.88 4.40 -3.08
CA PRO A 90 2.46 5.51 -2.24
C PRO A 90 0.98 5.86 -2.29
N ALA A 91 0.31 5.78 -3.45
CA ALA A 91 -1.09 6.18 -3.48
C ALA A 91 -1.97 5.28 -2.61
N GLY A 92 -1.63 4.00 -2.46
CA GLY A 92 -2.37 3.06 -1.62
C GLY A 92 -2.31 3.45 -0.14
N PHE A 93 -1.11 3.54 0.44
CA PHE A 93 -1.01 3.92 1.87
C PHE A 93 -1.38 5.38 2.12
N MET A 94 -1.14 6.29 1.17
CA MET A 94 -1.55 7.68 1.33
C MET A 94 -3.06 7.85 1.34
N THR A 95 -3.80 7.06 0.56
CA THR A 95 -5.26 7.03 0.65
C THR A 95 -5.70 6.58 2.04
N ALA A 96 -5.11 5.52 2.59
CA ALA A 96 -5.40 5.09 3.96
C ALA A 96 -5.09 6.18 5.00
N TYR A 97 -4.01 6.95 4.80
CA TYR A 97 -3.67 8.07 5.69
C TYR A 97 -4.67 9.21 5.54
N LEU A 98 -5.11 9.54 4.33
CA LEU A 98 -6.13 10.56 4.10
C LEU A 98 -7.42 10.23 4.85
N PHE A 99 -7.92 8.99 4.73
CA PHE A 99 -9.09 8.55 5.50
C PHE A 99 -8.82 8.62 7.01
N LEU A 100 -7.66 8.14 7.47
CA LEU A 100 -7.29 8.17 8.89
C LEU A 100 -7.34 9.57 9.49
N GLU A 101 -6.87 10.58 8.76
CA GLU A 101 -6.69 11.94 9.29
C GLU A 101 -7.90 12.85 9.08
N ASN A 102 -8.80 12.51 8.16
CA ASN A 102 -9.90 13.39 7.76
C ASN A 102 -11.29 12.77 7.92
N CYS A 103 -11.43 11.45 8.11
CA CYS A 103 -12.77 10.85 8.16
C CYS A 103 -13.56 11.26 9.40
N GLU A 104 -14.86 11.36 9.21
CA GLU A 104 -15.90 11.35 10.24
C GLU A 104 -16.88 10.24 9.89
N LEU A 105 -17.51 9.61 10.89
CA LEU A 105 -18.45 8.51 10.66
C LEU A 105 -19.83 8.87 11.20
N SER A 106 -20.86 8.72 10.36
CA SER A 106 -22.25 8.93 10.75
C SER A 106 -23.05 7.64 10.92
N ALA A 107 -22.64 6.55 10.26
CA ALA A 107 -23.23 5.22 10.42
C ALA A 107 -22.17 4.12 10.24
N GLY A 108 -22.27 3.05 11.03
CA GLY A 108 -21.37 1.91 10.98
C GLY A 108 -19.99 2.16 11.60
N ARG A 109 -19.01 1.35 11.16
CA ARG A 109 -17.63 1.32 11.66
C ARG A 109 -16.63 1.35 10.50
N LEU A 110 -15.50 2.00 10.72
CA LEU A 110 -14.37 2.04 9.79
C LEU A 110 -13.09 1.63 10.52
N LEU A 111 -12.43 0.61 9.99
CA LEU A 111 -11.14 0.11 10.44
C LEU A 111 -10.10 0.48 9.41
N ILE A 112 -8.98 1.04 9.85
CA ILE A 112 -7.89 1.45 8.96
C ILE A 112 -6.59 0.82 9.44
N ILE A 113 -5.92 0.13 8.53
CA ILE A 113 -4.55 -0.35 8.72
C ILE A 113 -3.68 0.40 7.71
N PRO A 114 -3.05 1.52 8.11
CA PRO A 114 -2.31 2.38 7.19
C PRO A 114 -0.97 1.78 6.76
N ARG A 115 -0.43 0.84 7.56
CA ARG A 115 0.88 0.22 7.35
C ARG A 115 0.78 -1.29 7.50
N ALA A 116 0.07 -1.95 6.60
CA ALA A 116 -0.17 -3.40 6.64
C ALA A 116 1.12 -4.20 6.79
N ASN A 117 2.12 -3.88 5.97
CA ASN A 117 3.46 -4.45 6.05
C ASN A 117 4.44 -3.44 6.68
N ALA A 118 4.30 -3.19 7.99
CA ALA A 118 5.14 -2.22 8.71
C ALA A 118 6.65 -2.49 8.57
N SER A 119 7.07 -3.76 8.49
CA SER A 119 8.46 -4.15 8.22
C SER A 119 8.95 -3.69 6.85
N ALA A 120 8.14 -3.77 5.79
CA ALA A 120 8.52 -3.32 4.45
C ALA A 120 8.73 -1.79 4.36
N PHE A 121 8.17 -1.01 5.30
CA PHE A 121 8.51 0.41 5.42
C PHE A 121 9.94 0.63 5.96
N THR A 122 10.67 -0.38 6.44
CA THR A 122 11.97 -0.16 7.08
C THR A 122 13.18 -0.29 6.13
N HIS A 123 12.94 -0.46 4.83
CA HIS A 123 13.98 -0.47 3.80
C HIS A 123 13.43 -0.14 2.41
N ASN A 124 14.33 0.00 1.43
CA ASN A 124 14.01 0.06 0.00
C ASN A 124 14.52 -1.18 -0.73
N ASP A 125 14.06 -1.36 -1.97
CA ASP A 125 14.57 -2.41 -2.83
C ASP A 125 16.01 -2.09 -3.29
N PRO A 126 16.95 -3.04 -3.16
CA PRO A 126 18.33 -2.81 -3.58
C PRO A 126 18.38 -2.57 -5.09
N MET A 127 19.30 -1.70 -5.51
CA MET A 127 19.59 -1.39 -6.93
C MET A 127 18.47 -0.64 -7.69
N GLU A 128 17.36 -0.25 -7.06
CA GLU A 128 16.28 0.49 -7.74
C GLU A 128 16.49 2.02 -7.74
N GLY A 129 17.43 2.53 -6.93
CA GLY A 129 17.70 3.97 -6.79
C GLY A 129 16.56 4.77 -6.16
N GLN A 130 15.65 4.10 -5.46
CA GLN A 130 14.48 4.72 -4.83
C GLN A 130 14.87 5.69 -3.71
N PRO A 131 14.14 6.81 -3.55
CA PRO A 131 14.29 7.66 -2.37
C PRO A 131 13.75 6.93 -1.13
N GLN A 132 14.24 7.30 0.05
CA GLN A 132 13.71 6.78 1.32
C GLN A 132 12.39 7.45 1.74
N PHE A 133 12.14 8.66 1.22
CA PHE A 133 10.99 9.49 1.58
C PHE A 133 10.45 10.23 0.36
N ILE A 134 9.15 10.51 0.40
CA ILE A 134 8.49 11.53 -0.40
C ILE A 134 8.06 12.67 0.53
N THR A 135 8.16 13.89 0.05
CA THR A 135 7.91 15.11 0.83
C THR A 135 6.77 15.87 0.17
N ILE A 136 5.75 16.18 0.96
CA ILE A 136 4.63 17.01 0.54
C ILE A 136 4.71 18.30 1.33
N ASP A 137 4.59 19.43 0.64
CA ASP A 137 4.48 20.74 1.25
C ASP A 137 3.04 20.94 1.77
N GLY A 138 2.69 20.25 2.87
CA GLY A 138 1.36 20.26 3.47
C GLY A 138 0.97 21.62 4.07
N LYS A 139 -0.32 21.80 4.39
CA LYS A 139 -0.86 23.06 4.92
C LYS A 139 -0.17 23.53 6.21
N ASN A 140 0.29 22.58 7.02
CA ASN A 140 0.95 22.82 8.30
C ASN A 140 2.49 22.71 8.20
N GLY A 141 3.03 22.71 6.98
CA GLY A 141 4.44 22.60 6.69
C GLY A 141 4.81 21.28 6.00
N LYS A 142 6.11 21.10 5.78
CA LYS A 142 6.63 19.94 5.07
C LYS A 142 6.38 18.66 5.87
N ARG A 143 5.75 17.69 5.21
CA ARG A 143 5.55 16.36 5.76
C ARG A 143 6.22 15.32 4.89
N GLN A 144 6.96 14.43 5.53
CA GLN A 144 7.62 13.32 4.87
C GLN A 144 6.83 12.04 5.08
N PHE A 145 6.66 11.28 4.01
CA PHE A 145 6.10 9.93 4.03
C PHE A 145 7.17 8.97 3.55
N ARG A 146 7.32 7.86 4.27
CA ARG A 146 8.38 6.91 3.94
C ARG A 146 8.00 6.09 2.71
N PHE A 147 8.91 6.06 1.75
CA PHE A 147 8.84 5.17 0.60
C PHE A 147 9.64 3.92 0.96
N GLY A 148 8.99 2.76 0.97
CA GLY A 148 9.61 1.50 1.40
C GLY A 148 9.84 0.52 0.26
N SER A 149 9.76 -0.77 0.57
CA SER A 149 9.93 -1.88 -0.36
C SER A 149 8.59 -2.54 -0.69
N ARG A 150 8.56 -3.33 -1.76
CA ARG A 150 7.44 -4.24 -2.05
C ARG A 150 7.28 -5.36 -1.01
N ILE A 151 8.35 -5.75 -0.35
CA ILE A 151 8.40 -6.98 0.46
C ILE A 151 8.93 -6.70 1.86
N THR A 152 8.55 -7.54 2.83
CA THR A 152 9.03 -7.47 4.22
C THR A 152 10.56 -7.45 4.28
N ASN A 153 11.10 -6.71 5.25
CA ASN A 153 12.54 -6.53 5.38
C ASN A 153 13.24 -7.87 5.59
N PRO A 154 14.26 -8.22 4.78
CA PRO A 154 15.00 -9.46 4.96
C PRO A 154 15.70 -9.56 6.33
N ILE A 155 15.95 -8.44 7.02
CA ILE A 155 16.47 -8.49 8.41
C ILE A 155 15.42 -9.06 9.39
N ASP A 156 14.13 -8.83 9.14
CA ASP A 156 13.05 -9.31 9.99
C ASP A 156 12.57 -10.71 9.58
N GLN A 157 12.82 -11.10 8.33
CA GLN A 157 12.44 -12.40 7.79
C GLN A 157 13.51 -12.92 6.82
N TRP A 158 14.34 -13.86 7.27
CA TRP A 158 15.35 -14.57 6.48
C TRP A 158 15.48 -16.02 6.99
N PRO A 159 15.86 -16.99 6.15
CA PRO A 159 16.13 -16.91 4.71
C PRO A 159 14.89 -16.99 3.82
N ASP A 160 15.04 -16.49 2.59
CA ASP A 160 14.10 -16.80 1.51
C ASP A 160 14.37 -18.25 1.04
N PRO A 161 13.34 -19.11 0.92
CA PRO A 161 13.51 -20.43 0.32
C PRO A 161 13.82 -20.30 -1.17
N GLU A 162 14.28 -21.37 -1.82
CA GLU A 162 14.43 -21.36 -3.29
C GLU A 162 13.06 -21.27 -3.99
N ILE A 163 12.10 -22.03 -3.50
CA ILE A 163 10.70 -22.02 -3.94
C ILE A 163 9.83 -21.74 -2.73
N TYR A 164 8.97 -20.74 -2.83
CA TYR A 164 7.93 -20.51 -1.84
C TYR A 164 6.71 -21.39 -2.17
N LEU A 165 6.29 -22.20 -1.20
CA LEU A 165 5.05 -22.97 -1.28
C LEU A 165 3.98 -22.23 -0.46
N HIS A 166 3.03 -21.65 -1.18
CA HIS A 166 1.92 -20.93 -0.59
C HIS A 166 1.09 -21.84 0.31
N TYR A 167 0.68 -21.36 1.49
CA TYR A 167 -0.22 -22.10 2.39
C TYR A 167 -1.62 -21.48 2.34
N PRO A 168 -2.70 -22.28 2.23
CA PRO A 168 -2.73 -23.74 2.24
C PRO A 168 -2.57 -24.40 0.86
N SER A 169 -2.69 -23.64 -0.23
CA SER A 169 -2.84 -24.19 -1.59
C SER A 169 -1.69 -25.06 -2.12
N GLY A 170 -0.47 -24.89 -1.61
CA GLY A 170 0.75 -25.48 -2.19
C GLY A 170 1.21 -24.82 -3.50
N GLN A 171 0.61 -23.71 -3.93
CA GLN A 171 1.03 -22.96 -5.13
C GLN A 171 2.52 -22.60 -5.04
N LYS A 172 3.26 -22.88 -6.13
CA LYS A 172 4.69 -22.58 -6.22
C LYS A 172 4.88 -21.15 -6.68
N LEU A 173 5.65 -20.39 -5.92
CA LEU A 173 6.04 -19.01 -6.21
C LEU A 173 7.56 -18.87 -6.10
N ALA A 174 8.08 -17.78 -6.63
CA ALA A 174 9.48 -17.43 -6.44
C ALA A 174 9.79 -17.28 -4.93
N GLY A 175 10.98 -17.70 -4.52
CA GLY A 175 11.39 -17.74 -3.12
C GLY A 175 11.15 -16.45 -2.33
N ASN A 176 11.48 -15.32 -2.93
CA ASN A 176 11.33 -13.98 -2.36
C ASN A 176 9.86 -13.59 -2.10
N GLU A 177 8.89 -14.21 -2.78
CA GLU A 177 7.46 -13.95 -2.56
C GLU A 177 6.99 -14.40 -1.16
N THR A 178 7.78 -15.19 -0.42
CA THR A 178 7.53 -15.49 0.99
C THR A 178 7.47 -14.23 1.87
N ARG A 179 8.08 -13.13 1.42
CA ARG A 179 8.08 -11.80 2.07
C ARG A 179 7.04 -10.84 1.48
N ASN A 180 6.27 -11.27 0.48
CA ASN A 180 5.21 -10.47 -0.11
C ASN A 180 3.90 -10.74 0.63
N LEU A 181 3.34 -9.68 1.25
CA LEU A 181 2.09 -9.79 2.00
C LEU A 181 0.92 -10.20 1.10
N ASN A 182 0.86 -9.66 -0.13
CA ASN A 182 -0.13 -10.04 -1.13
C ASN A 182 0.22 -11.36 -1.86
N ARG A 183 1.05 -12.21 -1.25
CA ARG A 183 1.22 -13.64 -1.61
C ARG A 183 1.11 -14.56 -0.40
N SER A 184 0.76 -13.99 0.76
CA SER A 184 0.83 -14.67 2.05
C SER A 184 -0.53 -14.95 2.67
N TYR A 185 -1.63 -14.47 2.06
CA TYR A 185 -2.99 -14.74 2.56
C TYR A 185 -3.43 -16.17 2.26
N PRO A 186 -4.16 -16.85 3.14
CA PRO A 186 -4.76 -16.31 4.37
C PRO A 186 -3.82 -16.36 5.57
N GLY A 187 -2.59 -16.84 5.38
CA GLY A 187 -1.58 -16.88 6.41
C GLY A 187 -1.70 -18.07 7.35
N LYS A 188 -0.83 -18.11 8.37
CA LYS A 188 -0.90 -19.08 9.47
C LYS A 188 -0.33 -18.49 10.77
N PRO A 189 -0.85 -18.89 11.95
CA PRO A 189 -0.52 -18.23 13.22
C PRO A 189 0.96 -18.29 13.58
N ASN A 190 1.64 -19.39 13.23
CA ASN A 190 3.05 -19.67 13.52
C ASN A 190 3.91 -19.71 12.24
N GLY A 191 3.57 -18.88 11.24
CA GLY A 191 4.33 -18.76 10.00
C GLY A 191 5.56 -17.86 10.08
N SER A 192 6.13 -17.56 8.91
CA SER A 192 7.07 -16.45 8.76
C SER A 192 6.39 -15.13 9.15
N LEU A 193 7.16 -14.06 9.38
CA LEU A 193 6.60 -12.78 9.82
C LEU A 193 5.43 -12.31 8.93
N THR A 194 5.64 -12.28 7.62
CA THR A 194 4.66 -11.86 6.61
C THR A 194 3.40 -12.73 6.65
N VAL A 195 3.56 -14.05 6.76
CA VAL A 195 2.46 -15.02 6.84
C VAL A 195 1.67 -14.87 8.16
N ARG A 196 2.31 -14.46 9.25
CA ARG A 196 1.63 -14.16 10.52
C ARG A 196 0.84 -12.86 10.48
N VAL A 197 1.32 -11.86 9.73
CA VAL A 197 0.60 -10.61 9.47
C VAL A 197 -0.66 -10.90 8.64
N ALA A 198 -0.52 -11.66 7.55
CA ALA A 198 -1.67 -12.07 6.72
C ALA A 198 -2.75 -12.79 7.54
N TYR A 199 -2.34 -13.72 8.40
CA TYR A 199 -3.24 -14.43 9.32
C TYR A 199 -3.95 -13.50 10.31
N ALA A 200 -3.23 -12.54 10.88
CA ALA A 200 -3.81 -11.60 11.82
C ALA A 200 -4.84 -10.68 11.15
N ILE A 201 -4.59 -10.25 9.90
CA ILE A 201 -5.55 -9.45 9.12
C ILE A 201 -6.81 -10.26 8.82
N VAL A 202 -6.68 -11.53 8.42
CA VAL A 202 -7.86 -12.42 8.20
C VAL A 202 -8.65 -12.62 9.50
N ASN A 203 -7.97 -12.82 10.63
CA ASN A 203 -8.64 -12.91 11.93
C ASN A 203 -9.32 -11.62 12.33
N LEU A 204 -8.72 -10.46 12.07
CA LEU A 204 -9.34 -9.16 12.28
C LEU A 204 -10.62 -9.03 11.48
N ILE A 205 -10.60 -9.35 10.18
CA ILE A 205 -11.78 -9.32 9.30
C ILE A 205 -12.90 -10.18 9.89
N ASN A 206 -12.59 -11.40 10.33
CA ASN A 206 -13.59 -12.32 10.91
C ASN A 206 -14.09 -11.86 12.28
N THR A 207 -13.19 -11.39 13.16
CA THR A 207 -13.51 -11.01 14.55
C THR A 207 -14.29 -9.71 14.62
N GLU A 208 -13.91 -8.73 13.80
CA GLU A 208 -14.57 -7.42 13.74
C GLU A 208 -15.78 -7.42 12.79
N HIS A 209 -16.07 -8.58 12.20
CA HIS A 209 -17.17 -8.78 11.28
C HIS A 209 -17.16 -7.76 10.14
N VAL A 210 -16.01 -7.58 9.49
CA VAL A 210 -15.85 -6.64 8.38
C VAL A 210 -16.74 -7.07 7.20
N ASP A 211 -17.61 -6.17 6.77
CA ASP A 211 -18.50 -6.36 5.63
C ASP A 211 -17.78 -6.06 4.33
N VAL A 212 -17.08 -4.93 4.18
CA VAL A 212 -16.33 -4.60 2.95
C VAL A 212 -14.86 -4.37 3.29
N ALA A 213 -13.94 -4.99 2.54
CA ALA A 213 -12.50 -4.88 2.80
C ALA A 213 -11.75 -4.44 1.53
N PHE A 214 -10.99 -3.34 1.65
CA PHE A 214 -10.18 -2.79 0.56
C PHE A 214 -8.70 -3.08 0.78
N ASP A 215 -8.01 -3.55 -0.25
CA ASP A 215 -6.55 -3.60 -0.34
C ASP A 215 -6.07 -2.64 -1.44
N LEU A 216 -5.39 -1.56 -1.06
CA LEU A 216 -5.05 -0.47 -1.98
C LEU A 216 -3.63 -0.65 -2.54
N HIS A 217 -3.53 -0.87 -3.86
CA HIS A 217 -2.30 -1.15 -4.58
C HIS A 217 -2.05 -0.13 -5.70
N GLU A 218 -0.85 -0.22 -6.28
CA GLU A 218 -0.52 0.41 -7.54
C GLU A 218 0.26 -0.52 -8.48
N ALA A 219 0.06 -0.35 -9.78
CA ALA A 219 0.68 -1.16 -10.82
C ALA A 219 1.47 -0.31 -11.82
N ALA A 220 2.40 -0.94 -12.53
CA ALA A 220 3.14 -0.29 -13.60
C ALA A 220 2.22 0.12 -14.77
N PRO A 221 2.45 1.27 -15.45
CA PRO A 221 1.67 1.69 -16.61
C PRO A 221 1.64 0.67 -17.78
N GLU A 222 2.67 -0.17 -17.89
CA GLU A 222 2.79 -1.26 -18.87
C GLU A 222 2.20 -2.60 -18.39
N TYR A 223 1.60 -2.67 -17.21
CA TYR A 223 0.94 -3.88 -16.72
C TYR A 223 -0.54 -3.90 -17.14
N PRO A 224 -1.12 -5.04 -17.56
CA PRO A 224 -2.50 -5.08 -18.06
C PRO A 224 -3.55 -4.84 -16.97
N VAL A 225 -3.28 -5.26 -15.74
CA VAL A 225 -4.16 -5.06 -14.58
C VAL A 225 -3.73 -3.78 -13.86
N VAL A 226 -4.17 -2.64 -14.38
CA VAL A 226 -3.82 -1.30 -13.89
C VAL A 226 -5.02 -0.39 -14.07
N ASN A 227 -5.19 0.61 -13.18
CA ASN A 227 -6.44 1.38 -13.10
C ASN A 227 -7.64 0.42 -13.02
N ALA A 228 -7.57 -0.55 -12.12
CA ALA A 228 -8.45 -1.70 -12.07
C ALA A 228 -9.12 -1.86 -10.71
N ILE A 229 -10.37 -2.33 -10.72
CA ILE A 229 -11.06 -2.88 -9.56
C ILE A 229 -11.01 -4.39 -9.72
N VAL A 230 -10.21 -5.06 -8.89
CA VAL A 230 -10.15 -6.51 -8.85
C VAL A 230 -11.17 -7.00 -7.83
N ALA A 231 -12.21 -7.65 -8.34
CA ALA A 231 -13.33 -8.13 -7.55
C ALA A 231 -13.43 -9.65 -7.64
N SER A 232 -13.67 -10.28 -6.51
CA SER A 232 -14.06 -11.69 -6.46
C SER A 232 -15.57 -11.84 -6.64
N GLU A 233 -16.03 -13.07 -6.82
CA GLU A 233 -17.40 -13.41 -7.19
C GLU A 233 -18.45 -12.75 -6.28
N ARG A 234 -18.16 -12.62 -4.98
CA ARG A 234 -19.04 -11.96 -4.00
C ARG A 234 -19.10 -10.45 -4.17
N SER A 235 -17.99 -9.82 -4.55
CA SER A 235 -17.88 -8.36 -4.73
C SER A 235 -18.28 -7.91 -6.13
N GLN A 236 -18.54 -8.83 -7.05
CA GLN A 236 -18.67 -8.54 -8.49
C GLN A 236 -19.79 -7.55 -8.80
N ASP A 237 -20.97 -7.71 -8.20
CA ASP A 237 -22.12 -6.84 -8.48
C ASP A 237 -21.84 -5.40 -8.02
N ILE A 238 -21.37 -5.25 -6.77
CA ILE A 238 -21.01 -3.95 -6.18
C ILE A 238 -19.89 -3.28 -6.99
N ALA A 239 -18.85 -4.04 -7.35
CA ALA A 239 -17.72 -3.51 -8.11
C ALA A 239 -18.11 -3.09 -9.52
N SER A 240 -19.02 -3.83 -10.17
CA SER A 240 -19.51 -3.52 -11.52
C SER A 240 -20.29 -2.23 -11.55
N GLU A 241 -21.22 -2.05 -10.61
CA GLU A 241 -22.02 -0.83 -10.53
C GLU A 241 -21.16 0.37 -10.13
N ALA A 242 -20.27 0.22 -9.14
CA ALA A 242 -19.35 1.28 -8.77
C ALA A 242 -18.44 1.69 -9.94
N ALA A 243 -17.91 0.74 -10.71
CA ALA A 243 -17.10 1.04 -11.91
C ALA A 243 -17.89 1.83 -12.95
N MET A 244 -19.15 1.46 -13.20
CA MET A 244 -20.04 2.19 -14.11
C MET A 244 -20.31 3.62 -13.62
N MET A 245 -20.59 3.80 -12.33
CA MET A 245 -20.81 5.12 -11.74
C MET A 245 -19.56 6.01 -11.79
N LEU A 246 -18.38 5.45 -11.51
CA LEU A 246 -17.11 6.15 -11.64
C LEU A 246 -16.85 6.56 -13.09
N GLU A 247 -17.22 5.74 -14.07
CA GLU A 247 -17.08 6.08 -15.50
C GLU A 247 -17.97 7.28 -15.90
N PHE A 248 -19.17 7.41 -15.33
CA PHE A 248 -20.00 8.63 -15.51
C PHE A 248 -19.35 9.89 -14.92
N GLU A 249 -18.50 9.73 -13.91
CA GLU A 249 -17.68 10.80 -13.32
C GLU A 249 -16.34 10.99 -14.06
N GLY A 250 -16.14 10.30 -15.20
CA GLY A 250 -14.90 10.37 -15.99
C GLY A 250 -13.73 9.57 -15.42
N ILE A 251 -13.95 8.80 -14.35
CA ILE A 251 -12.93 8.00 -13.67
C ILE A 251 -13.03 6.55 -14.14
N ARG A 252 -12.39 6.26 -15.28
CA ARG A 252 -12.43 4.91 -15.85
C ARG A 252 -11.60 3.92 -15.01
N TYR A 253 -12.23 2.84 -14.57
CA TYR A 253 -11.57 1.66 -14.03
C TYR A 253 -11.87 0.44 -14.91
N SER A 254 -10.89 -0.43 -15.15
CA SER A 254 -11.19 -1.78 -15.65
C SER A 254 -11.73 -2.63 -14.51
N LEU A 255 -12.67 -3.51 -14.82
CA LEU A 255 -13.18 -4.49 -13.86
C LEU A 255 -12.51 -5.83 -14.15
N GLU A 256 -11.77 -6.33 -13.16
CA GLU A 256 -10.97 -7.54 -13.31
C GLU A 256 -11.48 -8.62 -12.35
N PRO A 257 -11.73 -9.85 -12.83
CA PRO A 257 -12.12 -10.93 -11.95
C PRO A 257 -10.93 -11.42 -11.13
N SER A 258 -11.16 -11.73 -9.85
CA SER A 258 -10.23 -12.47 -9.02
C SER A 258 -10.11 -13.92 -9.51
N PRO A 259 -8.96 -14.38 -10.02
CA PRO A 259 -8.86 -15.74 -10.55
C PRO A 259 -8.98 -16.79 -9.44
N TYR A 260 -9.89 -17.75 -9.60
CA TYR A 260 -10.18 -18.77 -8.58
C TYR A 260 -8.96 -19.60 -8.15
N ASN A 261 -8.09 -19.98 -9.10
CA ASN A 261 -6.92 -20.82 -8.83
C ASN A 261 -5.65 -20.02 -8.50
N PHE A 262 -5.73 -18.69 -8.37
CA PHE A 262 -4.55 -17.86 -8.11
C PHE A 262 -4.51 -17.41 -6.66
N HIS A 263 -3.82 -18.21 -5.86
CA HIS A 263 -3.82 -18.13 -4.40
C HIS A 263 -2.77 -17.15 -3.85
N GLY A 264 -2.98 -16.72 -2.60
CA GLY A 264 -2.08 -15.83 -1.86
C GLY A 264 -2.48 -14.36 -1.85
N LEU A 265 -3.50 -13.99 -2.64
CA LEU A 265 -3.96 -12.62 -2.85
C LEU A 265 -5.07 -12.26 -1.85
N SER A 266 -5.10 -11.00 -1.41
CA SER A 266 -6.16 -10.48 -0.51
C SER A 266 -7.56 -10.71 -1.09
N HIS A 267 -7.83 -10.26 -2.32
CA HIS A 267 -9.14 -10.38 -2.95
C HIS A 267 -9.63 -11.83 -3.16
N ARG A 268 -8.71 -12.79 -3.28
CA ARG A 268 -9.05 -14.22 -3.42
C ARG A 268 -9.29 -14.86 -2.05
N GLU A 269 -8.29 -14.77 -1.18
CA GLU A 269 -8.23 -15.51 0.07
C GLU A 269 -9.16 -14.90 1.13
N TRP A 270 -9.36 -13.58 1.14
CA TRP A 270 -10.36 -12.97 2.02
C TRP A 270 -11.78 -13.41 1.66
N GLN A 271 -12.07 -13.64 0.38
CA GLN A 271 -13.37 -14.17 0.00
C GLN A 271 -13.55 -15.61 0.48
N ASP A 272 -12.52 -16.44 0.36
CA ASP A 272 -12.59 -17.87 0.70
C ASP A 272 -12.63 -18.10 2.21
N GLU A 273 -11.94 -17.26 2.99
CA GLU A 273 -11.73 -17.48 4.43
C GLU A 273 -12.60 -16.58 5.33
N THR A 274 -13.35 -15.65 4.73
CA THR A 274 -14.17 -14.69 5.49
C THR A 274 -15.50 -14.40 4.79
N ARG A 275 -16.38 -13.67 5.49
CA ARG A 275 -17.66 -13.19 4.95
C ARG A 275 -17.57 -11.86 4.20
N THR A 276 -16.40 -11.20 4.18
CA THR A 276 -16.27 -9.84 3.63
C THR A 276 -16.49 -9.82 2.12
N PHE A 277 -16.82 -8.67 1.57
CA PHE A 277 -16.76 -8.35 0.14
C PHE A 277 -15.37 -7.75 -0.12
N PRO A 278 -14.36 -8.56 -0.53
CA PRO A 278 -13.02 -8.05 -0.66
C PRO A 278 -12.84 -7.40 -2.03
N ILE A 279 -12.11 -6.30 -2.05
CA ILE A 279 -11.84 -5.51 -3.25
C ILE A 279 -10.38 -5.09 -3.22
N LEU A 280 -9.66 -5.33 -4.31
CA LEU A 280 -8.34 -4.75 -4.51
C LEU A 280 -8.45 -3.65 -5.57
N LEU A 281 -7.90 -2.48 -5.25
CA LEU A 281 -7.86 -1.34 -6.17
C LEU A 281 -6.45 -1.12 -6.67
N GLU A 282 -6.30 -0.95 -7.98
CA GLU A 282 -5.04 -0.60 -8.64
C GLU A 282 -5.13 0.77 -9.28
N THR A 283 -4.07 1.57 -9.15
CA THR A 283 -3.86 2.79 -9.94
C THR A 283 -2.48 2.76 -10.58
N ALA A 284 -2.31 3.42 -11.72
CA ALA A 284 -1.05 3.42 -12.45
C ALA A 284 0.03 4.20 -11.69
N ASN A 285 1.18 3.59 -11.40
CA ASN A 285 2.32 4.22 -10.76
C ASN A 285 3.57 4.13 -11.65
N PRO A 286 4.02 5.25 -12.23
CA PRO A 286 5.21 5.29 -13.08
C PRO A 286 6.48 4.74 -12.42
N VAL A 287 6.64 4.85 -11.09
CA VAL A 287 7.85 4.34 -10.40
C VAL A 287 7.92 2.80 -10.37
N GLN A 288 6.81 2.09 -10.60
CA GLN A 288 6.78 0.63 -10.57
C GLN A 288 7.32 0.00 -11.86
N GLY A 289 7.05 0.62 -13.00
CA GLY A 289 7.37 0.03 -14.30
C GLY A 289 8.83 0.14 -14.70
N ARG A 290 9.28 -0.79 -15.55
CA ARG A 290 10.67 -0.94 -16.03
C ARG A 290 11.00 -0.03 -17.21
N LEU A 291 9.98 0.57 -17.83
CA LEU A 291 10.15 1.52 -18.93
C LEU A 291 10.48 2.95 -18.47
N ARG A 292 10.47 3.20 -17.15
CA ARG A 292 10.75 4.52 -16.57
C ARG A 292 12.19 4.98 -16.76
N GLY A 293 12.40 6.29 -16.68
CA GLY A 293 13.71 6.90 -16.50
C GLY A 293 14.27 6.74 -15.08
N ARG A 294 14.69 7.85 -14.47
CA ARG A 294 15.30 7.83 -13.13
C ARG A 294 14.21 7.62 -12.06
N SER A 295 14.45 6.70 -11.14
CA SER A 295 13.67 6.61 -9.90
C SER A 295 14.08 7.75 -8.97
N ASP A 296 13.21 8.73 -8.75
CA ASP A 296 13.40 9.76 -7.73
C ASP A 296 12.05 10.26 -7.19
N GLU A 297 12.12 11.12 -6.18
CA GLU A 297 10.94 11.73 -5.55
C GLU A 297 10.08 12.52 -6.55
N ALA A 298 10.69 13.15 -7.55
CA ALA A 298 9.96 13.92 -8.56
C ALA A 298 9.12 13.01 -9.46
N LEU A 299 9.65 11.85 -9.88
CA LEU A 299 8.86 10.85 -10.61
C LEU A 299 7.68 10.35 -9.77
N ILE A 300 7.90 10.11 -8.49
CA ILE A 300 6.82 9.63 -7.60
C ILE A 300 5.73 10.69 -7.45
N ILE A 301 6.09 11.95 -7.18
CA ILE A 301 5.09 13.00 -6.93
C ILE A 301 4.40 13.43 -8.22
N THR A 302 5.17 13.75 -9.26
CA THR A 302 4.62 14.34 -10.50
C THR A 302 4.12 13.29 -11.48
N GLY A 303 4.64 12.06 -11.40
CA GLY A 303 4.35 11.01 -12.38
C GLY A 303 4.83 11.31 -13.79
N LYS A 304 5.68 12.33 -13.99
CA LYS A 304 6.17 12.74 -15.31
C LYS A 304 7.47 12.04 -15.64
N ASP A 305 7.54 11.42 -16.81
CA ASP A 305 8.76 10.79 -17.30
C ASP A 305 8.83 10.77 -18.83
N LYS A 306 10.00 11.13 -19.36
CA LYS A 306 10.24 11.19 -20.79
C LYS A 306 10.30 9.81 -21.46
N MET A 307 10.61 8.74 -20.71
CA MET A 307 10.65 7.39 -21.27
C MET A 307 9.23 6.82 -21.36
N TYR A 308 8.37 7.10 -20.38
CA TYR A 308 6.94 6.78 -20.52
C TYR A 308 6.26 7.55 -21.64
N LEU A 309 6.59 8.83 -21.89
CA LEU A 309 6.08 9.54 -23.08
C LEU A 309 6.44 8.81 -24.39
N ARG A 310 7.66 8.25 -24.47
CA ARG A 310 8.09 7.46 -25.62
C ARG A 310 7.39 6.11 -25.69
N ALA A 311 7.24 5.42 -24.55
CA ALA A 311 6.53 4.15 -24.46
C ALA A 311 5.05 4.31 -24.88
N ALA A 312 4.40 5.39 -24.46
CA ALA A 312 3.05 5.74 -24.86
C ALA A 312 2.94 5.95 -26.37
N ALA A 313 3.87 6.69 -26.97
CA ALA A 313 3.92 6.91 -28.42
C ALA A 313 4.16 5.62 -29.23
N LEU A 314 4.73 4.58 -28.59
CA LEU A 314 4.93 3.26 -29.17
C LEU A 314 3.77 2.29 -28.91
N GLY A 315 2.78 2.68 -28.10
CA GLY A 315 1.63 1.82 -27.74
C GLY A 315 1.96 0.73 -26.72
N GLU A 316 3.02 0.90 -25.92
CA GLU A 316 3.51 -0.10 -24.95
C GLU A 316 2.84 0.00 -23.57
N LEU A 317 1.87 0.92 -23.40
CA LEU A 317 1.21 1.18 -22.12
C LEU A 317 -0.26 0.77 -22.17
N HIS A 318 -0.79 0.33 -21.03
CA HIS A 318 -2.21 0.00 -20.84
C HIS A 318 -3.04 1.17 -20.31
N VAL A 319 -2.39 2.28 -19.97
CA VAL A 319 -3.04 3.53 -19.53
C VAL A 319 -2.63 4.71 -20.39
N PRO A 320 -3.50 5.72 -20.54
CA PRO A 320 -3.11 6.99 -21.14
C PRO A 320 -1.94 7.62 -20.37
N PHE A 321 -0.95 8.12 -21.11
CA PHE A 321 0.19 8.83 -20.55
C PHE A 321 0.57 9.98 -21.47
N ASP A 322 0.52 11.21 -20.95
CA ASP A 322 0.83 12.44 -21.67
C ASP A 322 1.83 13.32 -20.88
N GLU A 323 2.01 14.58 -21.30
CA GLU A 323 2.94 15.53 -20.67
C GLU A 323 2.55 15.91 -19.23
N ASN A 324 1.31 15.66 -18.82
CA ASN A 324 0.85 15.85 -17.46
C ASN A 324 1.29 14.69 -16.56
N GLY A 325 1.63 13.54 -17.12
CA GLY A 325 2.05 12.34 -16.40
C GLY A 325 0.90 11.76 -15.57
N ILE A 326 1.26 10.98 -14.55
CA ILE A 326 0.29 10.33 -13.65
C ILE A 326 0.61 10.74 -12.20
N PRO A 327 0.25 11.97 -11.78
CA PRO A 327 0.69 12.53 -10.51
C PRO A 327 0.10 11.77 -9.31
N LEU A 328 0.85 11.74 -8.21
CA LEU A 328 0.45 11.11 -6.94
C LEU A 328 -0.91 11.58 -6.45
N GLU A 329 -1.20 12.87 -6.58
CA GLU A 329 -2.49 13.45 -6.24
C GLU A 329 -3.63 12.77 -7.01
N MET A 330 -3.52 12.66 -8.33
CA MET A 330 -4.55 11.99 -9.14
C MET A 330 -4.68 10.50 -8.78
N ARG A 331 -3.57 9.83 -8.48
CA ARG A 331 -3.58 8.42 -8.06
C ARG A 331 -4.33 8.21 -6.73
N VAL A 332 -4.10 9.10 -5.75
CA VAL A 332 -4.82 9.12 -4.47
C VAL A 332 -6.29 9.47 -4.68
N ALA A 333 -6.59 10.49 -5.49
CA ALA A 333 -7.96 10.92 -5.80
C ALA A 333 -8.79 9.76 -6.38
N ARG A 334 -8.20 8.99 -7.30
CA ARG A 334 -8.84 7.81 -7.91
C ARG A 334 -9.19 6.75 -6.87
N HIS A 335 -8.25 6.41 -5.98
CA HIS A 335 -8.51 5.47 -4.89
C HIS A 335 -9.59 5.97 -3.92
N VAL A 336 -9.55 7.25 -3.54
CA VAL A 336 -10.56 7.87 -2.68
C VAL A 336 -11.95 7.76 -3.30
N ALA A 337 -12.09 8.18 -4.57
CA ALA A 337 -13.36 8.13 -5.29
C ALA A 337 -13.89 6.68 -5.40
N ALA A 338 -13.01 5.73 -5.72
CA ALA A 338 -13.40 4.33 -5.82
C ALA A 338 -13.87 3.75 -4.48
N VAL A 339 -13.15 4.00 -3.38
CA VAL A 339 -13.56 3.57 -2.04
C VAL A 339 -14.92 4.17 -1.67
N GLN A 340 -15.11 5.48 -1.85
CA GLN A 340 -16.39 6.13 -1.55
C GLN A 340 -17.53 5.55 -2.38
N LYS A 341 -17.32 5.35 -3.68
CA LYS A 341 -18.35 4.82 -4.57
C LYS A 341 -18.76 3.41 -4.23
N ILE A 342 -17.79 2.56 -3.90
CA ILE A 342 -18.03 1.17 -3.52
C ILE A 342 -18.77 1.09 -2.18
N ILE A 343 -18.40 1.93 -1.19
CA ILE A 343 -19.12 1.99 0.10
C ILE A 343 -20.57 2.43 -0.12
N ALA A 344 -20.81 3.43 -0.96
CA ALA A 344 -22.15 3.89 -1.30
C ALA A 344 -22.96 2.78 -1.98
N THR A 345 -22.38 2.11 -2.99
CA THR A 345 -23.02 1.01 -3.73
C THR A 345 -23.34 -0.17 -2.80
N PHE A 346 -22.40 -0.56 -1.91
CA PHE A 346 -22.65 -1.59 -0.90
C PHE A 346 -23.83 -1.20 0.00
N SER A 347 -23.89 0.06 0.45
CA SER A 347 -24.96 0.55 1.33
C SER A 347 -26.33 0.57 0.66
N GLU A 348 -26.38 0.78 -0.67
CA GLU A 348 -27.61 0.67 -1.46
C GLU A 348 -28.11 -0.77 -1.58
N TYR A 349 -27.18 -1.73 -1.74
CA TYR A 349 -27.49 -3.16 -1.79
C TYR A 349 -27.84 -3.75 -0.42
N HIS A 350 -27.28 -3.17 0.65
CA HIS A 350 -27.44 -3.62 2.03
C HIS A 350 -27.87 -2.48 2.97
N PRO A 351 -29.10 -1.94 2.85
CA PRO A 351 -29.54 -0.78 3.61
C PRO A 351 -29.50 -0.96 5.13
N GLU A 352 -29.64 -2.19 5.63
CA GLU A 352 -29.51 -2.54 7.04
C GLU A 352 -28.08 -2.45 7.58
N SER A 353 -27.10 -2.50 6.68
CA SER A 353 -25.66 -2.42 6.94
C SER A 353 -25.05 -1.18 6.30
N ALA A 354 -25.84 -0.13 6.03
CA ALA A 354 -25.36 1.09 5.41
C ALA A 354 -24.22 1.73 6.21
N ILE A 355 -23.26 2.34 5.50
CA ILE A 355 -22.06 2.95 6.06
C ILE A 355 -21.92 4.36 5.49
N GLU A 356 -21.78 5.34 6.37
CA GLU A 356 -21.67 6.75 6.00
C GLU A 356 -20.35 7.33 6.51
N VAL A 357 -19.41 7.53 5.58
CA VAL A 357 -18.11 8.16 5.85
C VAL A 357 -18.13 9.58 5.29
N ASN A 358 -17.95 10.55 6.17
CA ASN A 358 -17.91 11.98 5.91
C ASN A 358 -16.49 12.54 6.07
N GLY A 359 -16.29 13.82 5.73
CA GLY A 359 -14.98 14.49 5.84
C GLY A 359 -13.97 14.10 4.77
N ILE A 360 -14.37 13.23 3.83
CA ILE A 360 -13.56 12.80 2.69
C ILE A 360 -14.03 13.57 1.43
N PRO A 361 -13.13 14.28 0.74
CA PRO A 361 -13.47 15.12 -0.40
C PRO A 361 -13.89 14.29 -1.62
N ALA A 362 -14.76 14.86 -2.45
CA ALA A 362 -15.08 14.29 -3.76
C ALA A 362 -13.88 14.41 -4.72
N TYR A 363 -13.89 13.65 -5.82
CA TYR A 363 -12.78 13.59 -6.78
C TYR A 363 -12.36 14.96 -7.33
N GLU A 364 -13.32 15.74 -7.84
CA GLU A 364 -13.05 17.06 -8.42
C GLU A 364 -12.56 18.05 -7.35
N GLU A 365 -13.24 18.09 -6.21
CA GLU A 365 -12.84 18.93 -5.06
C GLU A 365 -11.41 18.60 -4.61
N PHE A 366 -11.06 17.31 -4.57
CA PHE A 366 -9.73 16.87 -4.16
C PHE A 366 -8.64 17.36 -5.12
N LEU A 367 -8.87 17.27 -6.44
CA LEU A 367 -7.93 17.76 -7.45
C LEU A 367 -7.83 19.29 -7.46
N GLU A 368 -8.92 20.00 -7.14
CA GLU A 368 -8.91 21.47 -7.04
C GLU A 368 -8.17 21.95 -5.80
N ASN A 369 -8.40 21.31 -4.65
CA ASN A 369 -7.74 21.65 -3.39
C ASN A 369 -6.29 21.18 -3.35
N GLY A 370 -5.99 20.05 -4.00
CA GLY A 370 -4.68 19.43 -4.04
C GLY A 370 -4.31 18.65 -2.78
N LEU A 371 -3.45 17.65 -2.98
CA LEU A 371 -3.05 16.65 -1.97
C LEU A 371 -2.52 17.28 -0.67
N GLN A 372 -1.83 18.41 -0.77
CA GLN A 372 -1.22 19.15 0.34
C GLN A 372 -2.21 19.63 1.40
N ASN A 373 -3.47 19.86 1.05
CA ASN A 373 -4.46 20.42 1.98
C ASN A 373 -5.03 19.35 2.94
N TYR A 374 -4.79 18.09 2.64
CA TYR A 374 -5.25 16.94 3.41
C TYR A 374 -4.17 16.33 4.32
N PHE A 375 -2.96 16.91 4.35
CA PHE A 375 -1.81 16.40 5.09
C PHE A 375 -1.00 17.42 5.90
#